data_AF-A0A1J3EQA4-F1
#
_entry.id   AF-A0A1J3EQA4-F1
#
_cell.length_a   1.000
_cell.length_b   1.000
_cell.length_c   1.000
_cell.angle_alpha   90.00
_cell.angle_beta   90.00
_cell.angle_gamma   90.00
#
_symmetry.space_group_name_H-M   'P 1'
#
loop_
_entity.id
_entity.type
_entity.pdbx_description
1 polymer ?
#
loop_
_entity_poly.entity_id
_entity_poly.type
_entity_poly.pdbx_seq_one_letter_code
_entity_poly.pdbx_strand_id
1 'polypeptide(L)'
;INITNQPYKPPQPSFFFFHSSTTNSMMKVVSTRTQADSITEKVFRRVYSNFSFSTVEDDYSRSRLRSRSGDYGKESLRKRGFEEKEEIMEMEQMGAERIKTVLILMSDTGGGHRASAEAIRDAFKIEFGDDYRIIIKDVWKEYTGWPLNDMERQYKFMVKHVGLWSVAFHGTSPKWIHRSYLSALAAYYAKEIETGLMEYKPDIIISVHPLMQHIPLWVMKRQGLQKKVIFVTVITDLNTCHRTWFHHGVSRCYCPSKEVAKRALVDGLGDSQIRVFGLPVRPSFPRTIINKDELRKELEIDSDLPAVLLMGGGEGMGPVQKTAQALGDSLYNSKEKSPIGQLIVICGRNKTLSSALAAHEWKIPIKVRGFETQMEKWMGACDCIITKAGPGT
;
A
#
# COMPACT_ATOMS: atom_id res chain seq x y z
N ILE A 1 -13.58 -45.41 37.48
CA ILE A 1 -12.68 -44.76 38.45
C ILE A 1 -13.38 -43.47 38.88
N ASN A 2 -13.87 -43.45 40.12
CA ASN A 2 -14.68 -42.39 40.73
C ASN A 2 -13.77 -41.52 41.61
N ILE A 3 -13.66 -40.21 41.38
CA ILE A 3 -13.12 -39.21 42.35
C ILE A 3 -13.74 -37.84 41.96
N THR A 4 -14.89 -37.46 42.53
CA THR A 4 -15.12 -36.55 43.69
C THR A 4 -14.77 -35.07 43.52
N ASN A 5 -15.83 -34.25 43.67
CA ASN A 5 -15.89 -32.80 43.78
C ASN A 5 -15.09 -32.23 44.98
N GLN A 6 -14.44 -31.08 44.81
CA GLN A 6 -14.30 -30.04 45.84
C GLN A 6 -14.26 -28.62 45.23
N PRO A 7 -14.72 -27.57 45.95
CA PRO A 7 -15.11 -26.28 45.37
C PRO A 7 -14.09 -25.14 45.52
N TYR A 8 -14.34 -24.11 44.72
CA TYR A 8 -13.64 -22.84 44.47
C TYR A 8 -13.49 -21.93 45.71
N LYS A 9 -12.34 -21.24 45.85
CA LYS A 9 -12.05 -20.14 46.80
C LYS A 9 -11.51 -18.91 46.06
N PRO A 10 -11.99 -17.68 46.32
CA PRO A 10 -11.46 -16.45 45.71
C PRO A 10 -10.39 -15.76 46.58
N PRO A 11 -9.43 -15.00 46.01
CA PRO A 11 -8.52 -14.16 46.78
C PRO A 11 -9.04 -12.71 46.95
N GLN A 12 -8.86 -12.18 48.17
CA GLN A 12 -9.08 -10.79 48.62
C GLN A 12 -7.82 -9.91 48.38
N PRO A 13 -7.94 -8.57 48.43
CA PRO A 13 -6.93 -7.62 47.96
C PRO A 13 -5.99 -7.12 49.07
N SER A 14 -4.76 -6.74 48.70
CA SER A 14 -3.81 -6.07 49.59
C SER A 14 -3.38 -4.71 49.02
N PHE A 15 -3.74 -3.65 49.74
CA PHE A 15 -3.27 -2.27 49.61
C PHE A 15 -1.86 -2.10 50.19
N PHE A 16 -1.02 -1.27 49.56
CA PHE A 16 0.07 -0.54 50.22
C PHE A 16 0.25 0.84 49.58
N PHE A 17 0.54 1.84 50.41
CA PHE A 17 0.51 3.28 50.14
C PHE A 17 1.92 3.92 50.16
N PHE A 18 2.05 5.02 49.40
CA PHE A 18 2.93 6.20 49.50
C PHE A 18 4.47 6.09 49.51
N HIS A 19 5.15 6.81 48.60
CA HIS A 19 5.70 8.16 48.85
C HIS A 19 6.37 8.80 47.60
N SER A 20 6.27 10.12 47.52
CA SER A 20 6.93 11.00 46.54
C SER A 20 8.39 11.29 46.91
N SER A 21 9.26 11.43 45.91
CA SER A 21 10.47 12.24 46.04
C SER A 21 10.96 12.74 44.68
N THR A 22 10.99 14.06 44.55
CA THR A 22 11.59 14.86 43.48
C THR A 22 13.11 14.81 43.57
N THR A 23 13.82 14.57 42.46
CA THR A 23 15.20 15.04 42.28
C THR A 23 15.48 15.31 40.80
N ASN A 24 15.81 16.57 40.51
CA ASN A 24 16.48 17.03 39.30
C ASN A 24 17.87 16.39 39.21
N SER A 25 18.26 15.90 38.02
CA SER A 25 19.67 15.84 37.64
C SER A 25 19.83 15.95 36.13
N MET A 26 20.69 16.89 35.75
CA MET A 26 21.15 17.19 34.39
C MET A 26 21.60 15.94 33.63
N MET A 27 21.17 15.80 32.37
CA MET A 27 21.75 14.84 31.42
C MET A 27 22.44 15.59 30.28
N LYS A 28 23.72 15.26 30.10
CA LYS A 28 24.62 15.71 29.04
C LYS A 28 24.00 15.45 27.65
N VAL A 29 23.95 16.48 26.81
CA VAL A 29 23.71 16.35 25.38
C VAL A 29 24.96 15.72 24.74
N VAL A 30 24.87 14.46 24.35
CA VAL A 30 25.82 13.83 23.42
C VAL A 30 25.11 13.71 22.08
N SER A 31 25.55 14.53 21.12
CA SER A 31 25.10 14.50 19.73
C SER A 31 25.62 13.24 19.06
N THR A 32 24.73 12.27 18.82
CA THR A 32 24.95 11.19 17.86
C THR A 32 24.25 11.53 16.57
N ARG A 33 25.03 11.75 15.50
CA ARG A 33 24.59 11.92 14.11
C ARG A 33 23.61 10.80 13.74
N THR A 34 22.33 11.12 13.65
CA THR A 34 21.29 10.25 13.09
C THR A 34 21.53 10.12 11.60
N GLN A 35 21.61 8.88 11.11
CA GLN A 35 21.53 8.58 9.68
C GLN A 35 20.20 9.12 9.17
N ALA A 36 20.23 10.07 8.24
CA ALA A 36 19.02 10.71 7.74
C ALA A 36 18.14 9.66 7.04
N ASP A 37 16.93 9.42 7.58
CA ASP A 37 15.91 8.59 6.94
C ASP A 37 15.64 9.12 5.52
N SER A 38 15.61 8.22 4.53
CA SER A 38 15.27 8.60 3.15
C SER A 38 13.88 9.23 3.10
N ILE A 39 13.68 10.17 2.16
CA ILE A 39 12.40 10.90 1.99
C ILE A 39 11.22 9.93 1.86
N THR A 40 11.41 8.82 1.14
CA THR A 40 10.42 7.75 1.00
C THR A 40 10.07 7.10 2.34
N GLU A 41 11.05 6.85 3.19
CA GLU A 41 10.87 6.23 4.51
C GLU A 41 10.09 7.15 5.47
N LYS A 42 10.21 8.48 5.32
CA LYS A 42 9.41 9.46 6.08
C LYS A 42 7.92 9.40 5.72
N VAL A 43 7.58 9.32 4.43
CA VAL A 43 6.18 9.16 3.98
C VAL A 43 5.56 7.91 4.56
N PHE A 44 6.23 6.76 4.37
CA PHE A 44 5.66 5.51 4.81
C PHE A 44 5.60 5.45 6.35
N ARG A 45 6.63 5.89 7.10
CA ARG A 45 6.54 5.89 8.58
C ARG A 45 5.36 6.70 9.12
N ARG A 46 5.02 7.85 8.52
CA ARG A 46 3.91 8.70 8.99
C ARG A 46 2.53 8.13 8.63
N VAL A 47 2.40 7.42 7.51
CA VAL A 47 1.19 6.68 7.16
C VAL A 47 0.87 5.59 8.20
N TYR A 48 1.87 5.03 8.87
CA TYR A 48 1.69 3.88 9.77
C TYR A 48 2.05 4.14 11.25
N SER A 49 2.39 5.36 11.65
CA SER A 49 2.90 5.64 13.01
C SER A 49 1.86 5.56 14.15
N ASN A 50 0.65 5.06 13.91
CA ASN A 50 -0.35 4.86 14.97
C ASN A 50 -0.44 3.42 15.52
N PHE A 51 0.48 2.52 15.14
CA PHE A 51 0.60 1.20 15.77
C PHE A 51 1.92 1.10 16.57
N SER A 52 1.81 1.27 17.89
CA SER A 52 2.90 1.03 18.84
C SER A 52 3.21 -0.47 18.93
N PHE A 53 4.43 -0.87 18.54
CA PHE A 53 5.02 -2.13 19.02
C PHE A 53 6.44 -1.86 19.51
N SER A 54 6.69 -2.27 20.76
CA SER A 54 7.95 -2.14 21.49
C SER A 54 9.08 -2.92 20.80
N THR A 55 10.18 -2.23 20.50
CA THR A 55 11.45 -2.85 20.09
C THR A 55 12.39 -2.97 21.28
N VAL A 56 12.88 -4.19 21.49
CA VAL A 56 14.02 -4.53 22.36
C VAL A 56 15.29 -4.36 21.52
N GLU A 57 16.25 -3.57 22.00
CA GLU A 57 17.59 -3.42 21.41
C GLU A 57 18.51 -4.55 21.88
N ASP A 58 19.33 -5.09 20.98
CA ASP A 58 20.52 -5.88 21.32
C ASP A 58 21.73 -5.38 20.51
N ASP A 59 22.85 -5.32 21.22
CA ASP A 59 24.10 -4.61 20.99
C ASP A 59 25.17 -5.54 20.38
N TYR A 60 25.92 -5.11 19.35
CA TYR A 60 27.23 -5.73 19.01
C TYR A 60 28.17 -4.78 18.23
N SER A 61 29.05 -4.13 19.00
CA SER A 61 30.52 -4.06 18.90
C SER A 61 31.25 -3.54 17.63
N ARG A 62 32.12 -2.55 17.92
CA ARG A 62 33.11 -1.83 17.09
C ARG A 62 34.44 -2.57 16.86
N SER A 63 35.13 -2.25 15.75
CA SER A 63 36.59 -1.97 15.64
C SER A 63 36.91 -1.70 14.15
N ARG A 64 37.87 -0.90 13.66
CA ARG A 64 38.96 -0.04 14.16
C ARG A 64 39.33 0.90 12.98
N LEU A 65 39.59 2.18 13.26
CA LEU A 65 40.24 3.14 12.36
C LEU A 65 41.76 3.15 12.61
N ARG A 66 42.56 3.30 11.56
CA ARG A 66 43.95 3.79 11.63
C ARG A 66 44.18 4.80 10.52
N SER A 67 44.42 6.04 10.94
CA SER A 67 44.92 7.15 10.14
C SER A 67 46.44 7.02 9.93
N ARG A 68 46.94 7.60 8.84
CA ARG A 68 48.35 7.91 8.66
C ARG A 68 48.47 9.20 7.85
N SER A 69 48.98 10.23 8.51
CA SER A 69 49.40 11.53 7.97
C SER A 69 50.83 11.45 7.43
N GLY A 70 51.16 12.32 6.47
CA GLY A 70 52.50 12.51 5.93
C GLY A 70 52.54 13.70 4.97
N ASP A 71 53.24 14.74 5.42
CA ASP A 71 53.45 16.08 4.86
C ASP A 71 54.56 16.12 3.78
N TYR A 72 54.67 17.25 3.06
CA TYR A 72 55.86 17.94 2.50
C TYR A 72 55.57 18.65 1.17
N GLY A 73 55.65 19.99 1.20
CA GLY A 73 55.49 20.88 0.04
C GLY A 73 56.78 21.20 -0.72
N LYS A 74 56.66 22.05 -1.75
CA LYS A 74 57.67 23.01 -2.24
C LYS A 74 57.10 23.95 -3.32
N GLU A 75 57.32 25.25 -3.12
CA GLU A 75 57.17 26.36 -4.08
C GLU A 75 58.26 26.35 -5.17
N SER A 76 57.92 26.83 -6.36
CA SER A 76 58.85 27.64 -7.18
C SER A 76 58.09 28.52 -8.19
N LEU A 77 58.36 29.83 -8.14
CA LEU A 77 57.92 30.87 -9.07
C LEU A 77 58.75 30.86 -10.37
N ARG A 78 58.12 31.01 -11.54
CA ARG A 78 58.69 31.70 -12.73
C ARG A 78 57.61 32.27 -13.65
N LYS A 79 57.96 33.39 -14.28
CA LYS A 79 57.13 34.44 -14.89
C LYS A 79 56.66 34.18 -16.35
N ARG A 80 55.51 34.79 -16.65
CA ARG A 80 55.03 35.47 -17.88
C ARG A 80 54.66 34.64 -19.13
N GLY A 81 53.37 34.77 -19.49
CA GLY A 81 52.83 34.73 -20.85
C GLY A 81 51.38 35.21 -20.79
N PHE A 82 51.10 36.38 -21.35
CA PHE A 82 49.75 36.90 -21.55
C PHE A 82 49.06 36.01 -22.59
N GLU A 83 47.95 35.37 -22.24
CA GLU A 83 46.92 34.95 -23.19
C GLU A 83 45.56 35.26 -22.56
N GLU A 84 44.88 36.24 -23.12
CA GLU A 84 43.46 36.50 -22.89
C GLU A 84 42.68 35.25 -23.28
N LYS A 85 42.13 34.56 -22.28
CA LYS A 85 40.99 33.67 -22.48
C LYS A 85 39.91 34.14 -21.54
N GLU A 86 38.81 34.58 -22.14
CA GLU A 86 37.56 34.90 -21.50
C GLU A 86 37.21 33.81 -20.48
N GLU A 87 37.41 34.10 -19.20
CA GLU A 87 36.76 33.37 -18.12
C GLU A 87 35.27 33.70 -18.22
N ILE A 88 34.57 32.94 -19.05
CA ILE A 88 33.14 32.71 -18.84
C ILE A 88 33.08 31.95 -17.53
N MET A 89 32.91 32.68 -16.43
CA MET A 89 32.41 32.13 -15.17
C MET A 89 31.11 31.42 -15.52
N GLU A 90 31.16 30.09 -15.65
CA GLU A 90 29.97 29.27 -15.52
C GLU A 90 29.41 29.57 -14.13
N MET A 91 28.43 30.47 -14.09
CA MET A 91 27.57 30.63 -12.94
C MET A 91 26.92 29.26 -12.76
N GLU A 92 27.43 28.47 -11.81
CA GLU A 92 26.70 27.36 -11.23
C GLU A 92 25.37 27.95 -10.75
N GLN A 93 24.36 27.74 -11.59
CA GLN A 93 23.00 28.14 -11.33
C GLN A 93 22.57 27.33 -10.12
N MET A 94 22.67 27.94 -8.94
CA MET A 94 22.15 27.42 -7.67
C MET A 94 20.77 26.85 -7.95
N GLY A 95 20.71 25.52 -7.95
CA GLY A 95 19.61 24.77 -8.54
C GLY A 95 18.29 25.14 -7.87
N ALA A 96 17.37 25.71 -8.65
CA ALA A 96 15.96 25.50 -8.35
C ALA A 96 15.78 23.98 -8.32
N GLU A 97 15.45 23.42 -7.14
CA GLU A 97 15.20 21.98 -7.03
C GLU A 97 14.13 21.62 -8.06
N ARG A 98 14.52 20.87 -9.10
CA ARG A 98 13.58 20.46 -10.13
C ARG A 98 12.51 19.60 -9.47
N ILE A 99 11.25 19.85 -9.81
CA ILE A 99 10.12 19.02 -9.37
C ILE A 99 10.42 17.56 -9.76
N LYS A 100 10.39 16.67 -8.78
CA LYS A 100 10.66 15.24 -9.00
C LYS A 100 9.41 14.55 -9.52
N THR A 101 9.55 13.67 -10.50
CA THR A 101 8.42 12.92 -11.05
C THR A 101 8.35 11.51 -10.45
N VAL A 102 7.19 11.15 -9.92
CA VAL A 102 6.88 9.80 -9.44
C VAL A 102 5.88 9.15 -10.38
N LEU A 103 6.24 8.01 -10.95
CA LEU A 103 5.37 7.21 -11.82
C LEU A 103 4.91 5.96 -11.08
N ILE A 104 3.60 5.84 -10.84
CA ILE A 104 2.98 4.70 -10.19
C ILE A 104 2.38 3.77 -11.26
N LEU A 105 2.88 2.54 -11.33
CA LEU A 105 2.43 1.51 -12.27
C LEU A 105 1.39 0.62 -11.58
N MET A 106 0.20 0.56 -12.15
CA MET A 106 -0.93 -0.21 -11.63
C MET A 106 -1.69 -0.91 -12.77
N SER A 107 -2.71 -1.69 -12.43
CA SER A 107 -3.72 -2.14 -13.38
C SER A 107 -5.08 -2.20 -12.70
N ASP A 108 -6.17 -1.96 -13.44
CA ASP A 108 -7.55 -1.94 -12.92
C ASP A 108 -8.14 -3.33 -12.55
N THR A 109 -7.30 -4.34 -12.39
CA THR A 109 -7.69 -5.70 -11.98
C THR A 109 -8.28 -5.74 -10.57
N GLY A 110 -9.62 -5.63 -10.46
CA GLY A 110 -10.34 -5.84 -9.20
C GLY A 110 -10.34 -4.66 -8.20
N GLY A 111 -9.83 -3.49 -8.62
CA GLY A 111 -9.95 -2.19 -7.94
C GLY A 111 -8.97 -1.91 -6.78
N GLY A 112 -8.47 -2.95 -6.09
CA GLY A 112 -7.61 -2.77 -4.91
C GLY A 112 -6.25 -2.12 -5.19
N HIS A 113 -5.66 -2.40 -6.36
CA HIS A 113 -4.38 -1.81 -6.78
C HIS A 113 -4.49 -0.31 -7.05
N ARG A 114 -5.59 0.14 -7.67
CA ARG A 114 -5.88 1.56 -7.89
C ARG A 114 -6.02 2.31 -6.56
N ALA A 115 -6.74 1.72 -5.59
CA ALA A 115 -6.89 2.32 -4.27
C ALA A 115 -5.54 2.56 -3.59
N SER A 116 -4.62 1.59 -3.69
CA SER A 116 -3.24 1.73 -3.17
C SER A 116 -2.44 2.81 -3.90
N ALA A 117 -2.52 2.88 -5.24
CA ALA A 117 -1.85 3.91 -6.03
C ALA A 117 -2.33 5.32 -5.66
N GLU A 118 -3.63 5.50 -5.53
CA GLU A 118 -4.24 6.78 -5.17
C GLU A 118 -3.93 7.15 -3.72
N ALA A 119 -3.92 6.20 -2.78
CA ALA A 119 -3.49 6.43 -1.41
C ALA A 119 -2.06 6.95 -1.32
N ILE A 120 -1.13 6.37 -2.10
CA ILE A 120 0.26 6.82 -2.18
C ILE A 120 0.32 8.24 -2.76
N ARG A 121 -0.38 8.52 -3.87
CA ARG A 121 -0.46 9.87 -4.45
C ARG A 121 -0.93 10.90 -3.44
N ASP A 122 -2.03 10.59 -2.75
CA ASP A 122 -2.65 11.50 -1.78
C ASP A 122 -1.68 11.74 -0.60
N ALA A 123 -0.94 10.72 -0.16
CA ALA A 123 0.11 10.87 0.85
C ALA A 123 1.28 11.76 0.38
N PHE A 124 1.77 11.58 -0.86
CA PHE A 124 2.81 12.45 -1.42
C PHE A 124 2.38 13.93 -1.44
N LYS A 125 1.15 14.19 -1.88
CA LYS A 125 0.61 15.55 -1.95
C LYS A 125 0.50 16.20 -0.56
N ILE A 126 0.12 15.43 0.46
CA ILE A 126 0.02 15.95 1.83
C ILE A 126 1.39 16.23 2.43
N GLU A 127 2.37 15.35 2.21
CA GLU A 127 3.67 15.44 2.88
C GLU A 127 4.65 16.39 2.19
N PHE A 128 4.56 16.53 0.86
CA PHE A 128 5.54 17.30 0.07
C PHE A 128 4.93 18.35 -0.86
N GLY A 129 3.61 18.55 -0.82
CA GLY A 129 2.95 19.53 -1.69
C GLY A 129 3.30 19.32 -3.16
N ASP A 130 3.85 20.37 -3.78
CA ASP A 130 4.16 20.40 -5.22
C ASP A 130 5.61 20.02 -5.56
N ASP A 131 6.42 19.61 -4.57
CA ASP A 131 7.81 19.17 -4.79
C ASP A 131 7.87 17.88 -5.63
N TYR A 132 6.78 17.12 -5.63
CA TYR A 132 6.64 15.88 -6.40
C TYR A 132 5.42 15.90 -7.32
N ARG A 133 5.67 15.69 -8.61
CA ARG A 133 4.62 15.42 -9.60
C ARG A 133 4.31 13.92 -9.62
N ILE A 134 3.11 13.53 -9.21
CA ILE A 134 2.69 12.13 -9.14
C ILE A 134 1.82 11.76 -10.34
N ILE A 135 2.18 10.70 -11.05
CA ILE A 135 1.50 10.20 -12.24
C ILE A 135 1.13 8.74 -12.00
N ILE A 136 -0.14 8.37 -12.19
CA ILE A 136 -0.62 6.98 -12.04
C ILE A 136 -1.00 6.46 -13.43
N LYS A 137 -0.51 5.27 -13.80
CA LYS A 137 -0.70 4.69 -15.13
C LYS A 137 -1.08 3.21 -15.10
N ASP A 138 -2.05 2.85 -15.94
CA ASP A 138 -2.34 1.46 -16.27
C ASP A 138 -1.53 1.07 -17.51
N VAL A 139 -0.29 0.62 -17.29
CA VAL A 139 0.67 0.39 -18.39
C VAL A 139 0.16 -0.65 -19.38
N TRP A 140 -0.54 -1.67 -18.89
CA TRP A 140 -1.07 -2.73 -19.75
C TRP A 140 -2.15 -2.18 -20.68
N LYS A 141 -3.10 -1.45 -20.11
CA LYS A 141 -4.21 -0.89 -20.88
C LYS A 141 -3.76 0.19 -21.87
N GLU A 142 -2.82 1.04 -21.47
CA GLU A 142 -2.41 2.22 -22.24
C GLU A 142 -1.35 1.92 -23.30
N TYR A 143 -0.46 0.95 -23.06
CA TYR A 143 0.73 0.75 -23.89
C TYR A 143 0.88 -0.67 -24.44
N THR A 144 -0.06 -1.59 -24.22
CA THR A 144 0.04 -2.93 -24.83
C THR A 144 -1.14 -3.25 -25.73
N GLY A 145 -0.94 -4.21 -26.63
CA GLY A 145 -1.99 -4.73 -27.50
C GLY A 145 -2.79 -5.86 -26.84
N TRP A 146 -3.79 -6.36 -27.55
CA TRP A 146 -4.48 -7.58 -27.16
C TRP A 146 -3.48 -8.75 -27.09
N PRO A 147 -3.53 -9.61 -26.04
CA PRO A 147 -4.57 -9.70 -25.01
C PRO A 147 -4.29 -8.91 -23.71
N LEU A 148 -3.13 -8.29 -23.53
CA LEU A 148 -2.74 -7.71 -22.23
C LEU A 148 -3.51 -6.42 -21.89
N ASN A 149 -3.97 -5.68 -22.88
CA ASN A 149 -4.78 -4.47 -22.65
C ASN A 149 -6.18 -4.72 -22.05
N ASP A 150 -6.66 -5.97 -22.04
CA ASP A 150 -7.97 -6.38 -21.50
C ASP A 150 -7.85 -7.23 -20.22
N MET A 151 -6.74 -7.07 -19.47
CA MET A 151 -6.48 -7.79 -18.21
C MET A 151 -7.63 -7.64 -17.20
N GLU A 152 -8.29 -6.48 -17.15
CA GLU A 152 -9.42 -6.22 -16.25
C GLU A 152 -10.60 -7.18 -16.52
N ARG A 153 -11.00 -7.32 -17.78
CA ARG A 153 -12.11 -8.21 -18.17
C ARG A 153 -11.74 -9.68 -18.01
N GLN A 154 -10.51 -10.04 -18.36
CA GLN A 154 -9.99 -11.40 -18.15
C GLN A 154 -9.99 -11.77 -16.67
N TYR A 155 -9.56 -10.86 -15.79
CA TYR A 155 -9.62 -11.07 -14.34
C TYR A 155 -11.07 -11.25 -13.86
N LYS A 156 -12.00 -10.38 -14.30
CA LYS A 156 -13.44 -10.49 -13.98
C LYS A 156 -14.02 -11.84 -14.38
N PHE A 157 -13.63 -12.38 -15.54
CA PHE A 157 -14.02 -13.71 -15.99
C PHE A 157 -13.39 -14.79 -15.10
N MET A 158 -12.09 -14.72 -14.86
CA MET A 158 -11.34 -15.75 -14.14
C MET A 158 -11.78 -15.89 -12.68
N VAL A 159 -12.07 -14.79 -11.98
CA VAL A 159 -12.56 -14.82 -10.59
C VAL A 159 -13.96 -15.44 -10.47
N LYS A 160 -14.78 -15.39 -11.54
CA LYS A 160 -16.06 -16.13 -11.57
C LYS A 160 -15.85 -17.63 -11.73
N HIS A 161 -14.66 -18.07 -12.14
CA HIS A 161 -14.30 -19.47 -12.37
C HIS A 161 -13.14 -19.89 -11.45
N VAL A 162 -13.45 -20.18 -10.17
CA VAL A 162 -12.46 -20.47 -9.10
C VAL A 162 -11.42 -21.52 -9.50
N GLY A 163 -11.81 -22.57 -10.22
CA GLY A 163 -10.89 -23.60 -10.72
C GLY A 163 -9.87 -23.05 -11.73
N LEU A 164 -10.32 -22.22 -12.67
CA LEU A 164 -9.47 -21.58 -13.67
C LEU A 164 -8.48 -20.60 -13.01
N TRP A 165 -8.96 -19.81 -12.05
CA TRP A 165 -8.10 -18.93 -11.25
C TRP A 165 -7.03 -19.71 -10.49
N SER A 166 -7.41 -20.81 -9.82
CA SER A 166 -6.46 -21.64 -9.08
C SER A 166 -5.38 -22.24 -9.99
N VAL A 167 -5.77 -22.77 -11.16
CA VAL A 167 -4.82 -23.32 -12.14
C VAL A 167 -3.91 -22.23 -12.67
N ALA A 168 -4.44 -21.05 -13.02
CA ALA A 168 -3.62 -19.94 -13.50
C ALA A 168 -2.62 -19.46 -12.43
N PHE A 169 -3.07 -19.27 -11.20
CA PHE A 169 -2.23 -18.81 -10.09
C PHE A 169 -1.10 -19.81 -9.78
N HIS A 170 -1.44 -21.09 -9.58
CA HIS A 170 -0.44 -22.11 -9.24
C HIS A 170 0.41 -22.52 -10.44
N GLY A 171 -0.14 -22.48 -11.65
CA GLY A 171 0.58 -22.82 -12.88
C GLY A 171 1.57 -21.75 -13.32
N THR A 172 1.31 -20.48 -13.03
CA THR A 172 2.23 -19.38 -13.39
C THR A 172 3.20 -19.00 -12.26
N SER A 173 2.93 -19.39 -11.02
CA SER A 173 3.78 -19.08 -9.86
C SER A 173 5.22 -19.64 -9.90
N PRO A 174 5.53 -20.86 -10.41
CA PRO A 174 6.88 -21.40 -10.40
C PRO A 174 7.91 -20.49 -11.08
N LYS A 175 9.09 -20.32 -10.44
CA LYS A 175 10.12 -19.35 -10.87
C LYS A 175 10.55 -19.50 -12.33
N TRP A 176 10.71 -20.73 -12.79
CA TRP A 176 11.14 -21.02 -14.16
C TRP A 176 10.04 -20.74 -15.20
N ILE A 177 8.76 -20.86 -14.81
CA ILE A 177 7.63 -20.55 -15.68
C ILE A 177 7.49 -19.04 -15.84
N HIS A 178 7.33 -18.29 -14.74
CA HIS A 178 7.10 -16.85 -14.87
C HIS A 178 8.28 -16.07 -15.42
N ARG A 179 9.51 -16.44 -15.08
CA ARG A 179 10.68 -15.77 -15.66
C ARG A 179 10.70 -15.93 -17.18
N SER A 180 10.39 -17.11 -17.69
CA SER A 180 10.44 -17.40 -19.12
C SER A 180 9.37 -16.63 -19.89
N TYR A 181 8.10 -16.76 -19.51
CA TYR A 181 7.03 -16.09 -20.26
C TYR A 181 7.05 -14.56 -20.05
N LEU A 182 7.36 -14.06 -18.85
CA LEU A 182 7.45 -12.61 -18.63
C LEU A 182 8.65 -11.99 -19.35
N SER A 183 9.73 -12.74 -19.55
CA SER A 183 10.88 -12.27 -20.34
C SER A 183 10.55 -12.23 -21.84
N ALA A 184 9.78 -13.20 -22.34
CA ALA A 184 9.27 -13.16 -23.71
C ALA A 184 8.31 -11.98 -23.92
N LEU A 185 7.38 -11.75 -22.99
CA LEU A 185 6.49 -10.58 -22.99
C LEU A 185 7.28 -9.27 -22.85
N ALA A 186 8.32 -9.24 -22.02
CA ALA A 186 9.18 -8.08 -21.86
C ALA A 186 9.87 -7.72 -23.17
N ALA A 187 10.40 -8.72 -23.88
CA ALA A 187 11.06 -8.52 -25.15
C ALA A 187 10.08 -8.05 -26.24
N TYR A 188 8.86 -8.59 -26.24
CA TYR A 188 7.82 -8.25 -27.20
C TYR A 188 7.29 -6.82 -27.02
N TYR A 189 6.93 -6.43 -25.79
CA TYR A 189 6.38 -5.10 -25.47
C TYR A 189 7.44 -4.09 -25.00
N ALA A 190 8.72 -4.41 -25.23
CA ALA A 190 9.84 -3.61 -24.76
C ALA A 190 9.72 -2.14 -25.18
N LYS A 191 9.41 -1.91 -26.45
CA LYS A 191 9.45 -0.59 -27.08
C LYS A 191 8.28 0.27 -26.62
N GLU A 192 7.11 -0.32 -26.48
CA GLU A 192 5.89 0.35 -26.06
C GLU A 192 5.97 0.72 -24.58
N ILE A 193 6.45 -0.19 -23.73
CA ILE A 193 6.65 0.07 -22.30
C ILE A 193 7.80 1.06 -22.09
N GLU A 194 8.88 0.98 -22.89
CA GLU A 194 9.93 1.99 -22.88
C GLU A 194 9.38 3.36 -23.23
N THR A 195 8.56 3.46 -24.29
CA THR A 195 7.92 4.73 -24.68
C THR A 195 7.09 5.27 -23.52
N GLY A 196 6.25 4.45 -22.91
CA GLY A 196 5.42 4.86 -21.77
C GLY A 196 6.22 5.23 -20.51
N LEU A 197 7.31 4.54 -20.21
CA LEU A 197 8.18 4.87 -19.07
C LEU A 197 8.96 6.17 -19.33
N MET A 198 9.45 6.37 -20.55
CA MET A 198 10.32 7.49 -20.90
C MET A 198 9.57 8.78 -21.20
N GLU A 199 8.30 8.70 -21.61
CA GLU A 199 7.41 9.85 -21.79
C GLU A 199 7.41 10.77 -20.56
N TYR A 200 7.41 10.18 -19.36
CA TYR A 200 7.27 10.92 -18.10
C TYR A 200 8.60 11.29 -17.42
N LYS A 201 9.74 10.75 -17.89
CA LYS A 201 11.07 10.94 -17.29
C LYS A 201 11.06 10.80 -15.74
N PRO A 202 10.59 9.67 -15.18
CA PRO A 202 10.42 9.52 -13.74
C PRO A 202 11.75 9.50 -12.98
N ASP A 203 11.80 10.14 -11.81
CA ASP A 203 12.87 9.98 -10.83
C ASP A 203 12.61 8.75 -9.93
N ILE A 204 11.32 8.43 -9.70
CA ILE A 204 10.86 7.30 -8.91
C ILE A 204 9.78 6.53 -9.68
N ILE A 205 9.89 5.21 -9.71
CA ILE A 205 8.84 4.31 -10.20
C ILE A 205 8.34 3.47 -9.03
N ILE A 206 7.02 3.44 -8.83
CA ILE A 206 6.35 2.67 -7.78
C ILE A 206 5.45 1.63 -8.46
N SER A 207 5.71 0.36 -8.22
CA SER A 207 4.87 -0.74 -8.70
C SER A 207 3.90 -1.19 -7.62
N VAL A 208 2.59 -1.14 -7.90
CA VAL A 208 1.52 -1.62 -6.99
C VAL A 208 0.75 -2.81 -7.57
N HIS A 209 1.32 -3.51 -8.55
CA HIS A 209 0.69 -4.65 -9.23
C HIS A 209 1.69 -5.79 -9.44
N PRO A 210 1.30 -7.08 -9.31
CA PRO A 210 2.22 -8.23 -9.36
C PRO A 210 2.88 -8.48 -10.73
N LEU A 211 2.36 -7.90 -11.80
CA LEU A 211 2.94 -8.05 -13.15
C LEU A 211 3.79 -6.85 -13.59
N MET A 212 3.99 -5.87 -12.71
CA MET A 212 4.66 -4.60 -13.01
C MET A 212 6.08 -4.54 -12.42
N GLN A 213 6.80 -5.67 -12.34
CA GLN A 213 8.16 -5.76 -11.82
C GLN A 213 9.12 -6.12 -12.93
N HIS A 214 8.97 -7.32 -13.48
CA HIS A 214 9.93 -7.93 -14.41
C HIS A 214 10.17 -7.07 -15.66
N ILE A 215 9.09 -6.61 -16.31
CA ILE A 215 9.20 -5.92 -17.59
C ILE A 215 9.75 -4.49 -17.42
N PRO A 216 9.20 -3.64 -16.53
CA PRO A 216 9.78 -2.33 -16.28
C PRO A 216 11.25 -2.39 -15.86
N LEU A 217 11.63 -3.33 -15.00
CA LEU A 217 13.02 -3.49 -14.56
C LEU A 217 13.95 -3.97 -15.68
N TRP A 218 13.47 -4.81 -16.59
CA TRP A 218 14.21 -5.21 -17.77
C TRP A 218 14.48 -4.03 -18.72
N VAL A 219 13.45 -3.22 -18.99
CA VAL A 219 13.56 -2.01 -19.82
C VAL A 219 14.55 -1.01 -19.18
N MET A 220 14.42 -0.76 -17.87
CA MET A 220 15.34 0.11 -17.14
C MET A 220 16.79 -0.37 -17.21
N LYS A 221 17.02 -1.69 -17.16
CA LYS A 221 18.36 -2.28 -17.30
C LYS A 221 18.93 -2.00 -18.69
N ARG A 222 18.15 -2.25 -19.74
CA ARG A 222 18.55 -2.06 -21.14
C ARG A 222 18.90 -0.59 -21.44
N GLN A 223 18.16 0.34 -20.84
CA GLN A 223 18.35 1.79 -21.00
C GLN A 223 19.39 2.39 -20.03
N GLY A 224 20.05 1.59 -19.20
CA GLY A 224 21.05 2.07 -18.24
C GLY A 224 20.48 2.99 -17.13
N LEU A 225 19.17 2.90 -16.84
CA LEU A 225 18.47 3.78 -15.92
C LEU A 225 18.55 3.35 -14.45
N GLN A 226 19.07 2.16 -14.17
CA GLN A 226 19.10 1.58 -12.82
C GLN A 226 19.82 2.44 -11.77
N LYS A 227 20.75 3.30 -12.19
CA LYS A 227 21.46 4.23 -11.29
C LYS A 227 20.78 5.60 -11.15
N LYS A 228 19.84 5.92 -12.05
CA LYS A 228 19.21 7.24 -12.16
C LYS A 228 17.79 7.26 -11.61
N VAL A 229 17.09 6.14 -11.71
CA VAL A 229 15.66 6.02 -11.35
C VAL A 229 15.50 5.01 -10.24
N ILE A 230 14.85 5.41 -9.15
CA ILE A 230 14.56 4.53 -8.02
C ILE A 230 13.34 3.69 -8.37
N PHE A 231 13.45 2.36 -8.29
CA PHE A 231 12.33 1.47 -8.52
C PHE A 231 11.91 0.79 -7.22
N VAL A 232 10.66 0.99 -6.79
CA VAL A 232 10.13 0.36 -5.59
C VAL A 232 8.87 -0.44 -5.88
N THR A 233 8.64 -1.49 -5.09
CA THR A 233 7.43 -2.30 -5.13
C THR A 233 6.65 -2.13 -3.84
N VAL A 234 5.34 -1.92 -3.91
CA VAL A 234 4.42 -1.96 -2.78
C VAL A 234 3.48 -3.14 -2.98
N ILE A 235 3.66 -4.18 -2.17
CA ILE A 235 2.87 -5.39 -2.28
C ILE A 235 1.47 -5.13 -1.73
N THR A 236 0.46 -5.50 -2.52
CA THR A 236 -0.95 -5.34 -2.13
C THR A 236 -1.62 -6.66 -1.75
N ASP A 237 -0.96 -7.80 -1.93
CA ASP A 237 -1.41 -9.10 -1.45
C ASP A 237 -1.09 -9.26 0.04
N LEU A 238 -2.10 -9.47 0.90
CA LEU A 238 -1.92 -9.44 2.36
C LEU A 238 -1.19 -10.66 2.95
N ASN A 239 -1.25 -11.82 2.28
CA ASN A 239 -0.65 -13.06 2.80
C ASN A 239 -0.03 -13.92 1.68
N THR A 240 -0.85 -14.69 0.95
CA THR A 240 -0.36 -15.55 -0.13
C THR A 240 -0.08 -14.72 -1.39
N CYS A 241 1.11 -14.16 -1.49
CA CYS A 241 1.53 -13.36 -2.63
C CYS A 241 1.96 -14.24 -3.81
N HIS A 242 1.63 -13.80 -5.03
CA HIS A 242 2.24 -14.37 -6.22
C HIS A 242 3.74 -14.05 -6.28
N ARG A 243 4.58 -14.98 -6.75
CA ARG A 243 6.05 -14.79 -6.76
C ARG A 243 6.51 -13.61 -7.61
N THR A 244 5.70 -13.17 -8.56
CA THR A 244 6.05 -12.07 -9.48
C THR A 244 6.17 -10.71 -8.80
N TRP A 245 5.64 -10.56 -7.58
CA TRP A 245 5.90 -9.40 -6.72
C TRP A 245 7.38 -9.23 -6.37
N PHE A 246 8.15 -10.32 -6.34
CA PHE A 246 9.51 -10.33 -5.84
C PHE A 246 10.51 -10.26 -6.99
N HIS A 247 11.31 -9.18 -7.03
CA HIS A 247 12.38 -9.03 -8.01
C HIS A 247 13.62 -8.39 -7.39
N HIS A 248 14.80 -9.00 -7.57
CA HIS A 248 16.06 -8.54 -6.96
C HIS A 248 16.53 -7.16 -7.47
N GLY A 249 16.07 -6.75 -8.66
CA GLY A 249 16.40 -5.46 -9.26
C GLY A 249 15.70 -4.23 -8.64
N VAL A 250 14.82 -4.41 -7.64
CA VAL A 250 14.14 -3.29 -6.98
C VAL A 250 15.05 -2.61 -5.95
N SER A 251 14.92 -1.31 -5.75
CA SER A 251 15.59 -0.57 -4.68
C SER A 251 14.99 -0.89 -3.30
N ARG A 252 13.65 -1.00 -3.24
CA ARG A 252 12.89 -1.35 -2.04
C ARG A 252 11.63 -2.16 -2.38
N CYS A 253 11.22 -3.02 -1.45
CA CYS A 253 9.99 -3.78 -1.47
C CYS A 253 9.25 -3.57 -0.13
N TYR A 254 8.11 -2.90 -0.20
CA TYR A 254 7.24 -2.62 0.93
C TYR A 254 6.21 -3.74 1.06
N CYS A 255 6.28 -4.44 2.19
CA CYS A 255 5.44 -5.58 2.53
C CYS A 255 4.30 -5.15 3.47
N PRO A 256 3.09 -5.71 3.29
CA PRO A 256 1.97 -5.43 4.17
C PRO A 256 2.06 -6.15 5.51
N SER A 257 2.88 -7.20 5.62
CA SER A 257 3.00 -8.01 6.83
C SER A 257 4.40 -8.64 6.96
N LYS A 258 4.70 -9.16 8.16
CA LYS A 258 5.96 -9.87 8.43
C LYS A 258 6.02 -11.20 7.66
N GLU A 259 4.88 -11.83 7.44
CA GLU A 259 4.72 -13.07 6.68
C GLU A 259 5.14 -12.87 5.22
N VAL A 260 4.69 -11.77 4.60
CA VAL A 260 5.10 -11.40 3.23
C VAL A 260 6.58 -11.03 3.16
N ALA A 261 7.13 -10.35 4.18
CA ALA A 261 8.56 -10.07 4.24
C ALA A 261 9.42 -11.33 4.34
N LYS A 262 9.03 -12.31 5.15
CA LYS A 262 9.68 -13.63 5.20
C LYS A 262 9.66 -14.29 3.83
N ARG A 263 8.53 -14.18 3.12
CA ARG A 263 8.41 -14.71 1.76
C ARG A 263 9.35 -14.01 0.78
N ALA A 264 9.46 -12.68 0.85
CA ALA A 264 10.36 -11.89 0.01
C ALA A 264 11.83 -12.31 0.18
N LEU A 265 12.27 -12.57 1.42
CA LEU A 265 13.60 -13.10 1.72
C LEU A 265 13.83 -14.46 1.04
N VAL A 266 12.90 -15.40 1.19
CA VAL A 266 12.96 -16.74 0.56
C VAL A 266 12.97 -16.64 -0.97
N ASP A 267 12.28 -15.66 -1.54
CA ASP A 267 12.23 -15.46 -2.98
C ASP A 267 13.43 -14.68 -3.55
N GLY A 268 14.35 -14.21 -2.70
CA GLY A 268 15.69 -13.76 -3.07
C GLY A 268 15.93 -12.26 -2.96
N LEU A 269 15.09 -11.52 -2.23
CA LEU A 269 15.38 -10.13 -1.87
C LEU A 269 16.32 -10.08 -0.66
N GLY A 270 17.25 -9.13 -0.66
CA GLY A 270 18.09 -8.85 0.50
C GLY A 270 17.31 -8.12 1.60
N ASP A 271 17.74 -8.29 2.85
CA ASP A 271 17.13 -7.64 4.03
C ASP A 271 17.06 -6.12 3.88
N SER A 272 18.12 -5.52 3.34
CA SER A 272 18.17 -4.07 3.07
C SER A 272 17.09 -3.60 2.10
N GLN A 273 16.59 -4.45 1.21
CA GLN A 273 15.54 -4.12 0.24
C GLN A 273 14.14 -4.16 0.87
N ILE A 274 13.94 -4.84 2.00
CA ILE A 274 12.61 -5.14 2.52
C ILE A 274 12.23 -4.15 3.62
N ARG A 275 10.98 -3.66 3.60
CA ARG A 275 10.38 -2.87 4.68
C ARG A 275 8.98 -3.38 4.96
N VAL A 276 8.63 -3.52 6.23
CA VAL A 276 7.28 -3.91 6.65
C VAL A 276 6.59 -2.69 7.22
N PHE A 277 5.66 -2.14 6.45
CA PHE A 277 4.94 -0.94 6.84
C PHE A 277 3.42 -1.15 6.87
N GLY A 278 2.89 -2.14 6.17
CA GLY A 278 1.44 -2.33 6.04
C GLY A 278 0.99 -2.06 4.60
N LEU A 279 -0.31 -2.24 4.37
CA LEU A 279 -0.94 -1.90 3.10
C LEU A 279 -1.24 -0.38 3.08
N PRO A 280 -0.92 0.35 2.00
CA PRO A 280 -1.24 1.76 1.92
C PRO A 280 -2.75 1.97 1.89
N VAL A 281 -3.25 2.70 2.87
CA VAL A 281 -4.64 3.15 2.95
C VAL A 281 -4.68 4.67 2.74
N ARG A 282 -5.76 5.19 2.14
CA ARG A 282 -5.89 6.63 1.93
C ARG A 282 -5.75 7.39 3.26
N PRO A 283 -5.04 8.54 3.29
CA PRO A 283 -4.90 9.34 4.49
C PRO A 283 -6.22 9.81 5.14
N SER A 284 -7.33 9.79 4.40
CA SER A 284 -8.68 10.08 4.90
C SER A 284 -9.25 9.00 5.83
N PHE A 285 -8.70 7.77 5.87
CA PHE A 285 -9.19 6.72 6.76
C PHE A 285 -8.60 6.81 8.18
N PRO A 286 -7.27 6.88 8.38
CA PRO A 286 -6.69 6.83 9.72
C PRO A 286 -6.89 8.12 10.54
N ARG A 287 -7.27 9.23 9.90
CA ARG A 287 -7.38 10.56 10.53
C ARG A 287 -8.74 10.83 11.17
N THR A 288 -9.71 9.94 10.99
CA THR A 288 -11.10 10.25 11.33
C THR A 288 -11.49 9.50 12.58
N ILE A 289 -11.40 10.16 13.74
CA ILE A 289 -12.17 9.77 14.92
C ILE A 289 -13.59 10.23 14.62
N ILE A 290 -14.44 9.32 14.16
CA ILE A 290 -15.81 9.68 13.78
C ILE A 290 -16.79 9.18 14.81
N ASN A 291 -17.64 10.09 15.29
CA ASN A 291 -18.80 9.73 16.08
C ASN A 291 -19.78 8.95 15.18
N LYS A 292 -20.02 7.67 15.51
CA LYS A 292 -20.91 6.79 14.76
C LYS A 292 -22.33 7.35 14.66
N ASP A 293 -22.83 7.99 15.71
CA ASP A 293 -24.21 8.53 15.74
C ASP A 293 -24.35 9.75 14.81
N GLU A 294 -23.32 10.58 14.73
CA GLU A 294 -23.28 11.72 13.80
C GLU A 294 -23.24 11.24 12.35
N LEU A 295 -22.44 10.20 12.06
CA LEU A 295 -22.42 9.59 10.72
C LEU A 295 -23.75 8.98 10.33
N ARG A 296 -24.43 8.28 11.26
CA ARG A 296 -25.73 7.69 10.97
C ARG A 296 -26.75 8.75 10.58
N LYS A 297 -26.73 9.89 11.26
CA LYS A 297 -27.53 11.07 10.92
C LYS A 297 -27.12 11.67 9.56
N GLU A 298 -25.82 11.90 9.33
CA GLU A 298 -25.30 12.47 8.08
C GLU A 298 -25.66 11.60 6.86
N LEU A 299 -25.55 10.28 7.01
CA LEU A 299 -25.81 9.31 5.93
C LEU A 299 -27.29 8.95 5.81
N GLU A 300 -28.14 9.52 6.67
CA GLU A 300 -29.58 9.28 6.76
C GLU A 300 -29.88 7.77 6.85
N ILE A 301 -29.23 7.11 7.81
CA ILE A 301 -29.50 5.72 8.17
C ILE A 301 -30.03 5.66 9.61
N ASP A 302 -30.59 4.52 10.01
CA ASP A 302 -31.22 4.39 11.32
C ASP A 302 -30.19 4.58 12.45
N SER A 303 -30.57 5.30 13.49
CA SER A 303 -29.67 5.67 14.61
C SER A 303 -29.35 4.48 15.50
N ASP A 304 -30.36 3.64 15.74
CA ASP A 304 -30.38 2.68 16.84
C ASP A 304 -30.14 1.26 16.34
N LEU A 305 -30.53 0.96 15.09
CA LEU A 305 -30.36 -0.37 14.52
C LEU A 305 -28.90 -0.69 14.18
N PRO A 306 -28.42 -1.90 14.50
CA PRO A 306 -27.12 -2.36 14.06
C PRO A 306 -27.06 -2.45 12.52
N ALA A 307 -25.95 -2.01 11.94
CA ALA A 307 -25.80 -1.80 10.52
C ALA A 307 -24.75 -2.73 9.90
N VAL A 308 -25.15 -3.47 8.86
CA VAL A 308 -24.26 -4.31 8.06
C VAL A 308 -23.89 -3.59 6.77
N LEU A 309 -22.59 -3.40 6.51
CA LEU A 309 -22.09 -2.93 5.21
C LEU A 309 -21.84 -4.13 4.29
N LEU A 310 -22.51 -4.19 3.15
CA LEU A 310 -22.33 -5.21 2.13
C LEU A 310 -21.74 -4.59 0.85
N MET A 311 -20.58 -5.09 0.41
CA MET A 311 -19.95 -4.58 -0.82
C MET A 311 -19.09 -5.61 -1.55
N GLY A 312 -19.17 -5.60 -2.89
CA GLY A 312 -18.36 -6.45 -3.77
C GLY A 312 -17.07 -5.80 -4.27
N GLY A 313 -16.59 -4.76 -3.58
CA GLY A 313 -15.56 -3.85 -4.06
C GLY A 313 -16.03 -2.90 -5.18
N GLY A 314 -15.11 -2.16 -5.80
CA GLY A 314 -15.44 -1.09 -6.76
C GLY A 314 -16.28 -1.50 -7.98
N GLU A 315 -16.29 -2.79 -8.32
CA GLU A 315 -17.05 -3.36 -9.44
C GLU A 315 -18.30 -4.14 -9.00
N GLY A 316 -18.62 -4.20 -7.70
CA GLY A 316 -19.77 -4.93 -7.19
C GLY A 316 -19.74 -6.43 -7.52
N MET A 317 -18.58 -7.08 -7.34
CA MET A 317 -18.39 -8.49 -7.68
C MET A 317 -18.96 -9.44 -6.62
N GLY A 318 -19.28 -10.66 -7.05
CA GLY A 318 -19.79 -11.72 -6.18
C GLY A 318 -21.32 -11.74 -6.09
N PRO A 319 -21.89 -12.65 -5.28
CA PRO A 319 -23.34 -12.85 -5.19
C PRO A 319 -24.05 -11.80 -4.33
N VAL A 320 -23.67 -10.51 -4.48
CA VAL A 320 -24.14 -9.40 -3.61
C VAL A 320 -25.65 -9.35 -3.50
N GLN A 321 -26.39 -9.51 -4.61
CA GLN A 321 -27.85 -9.50 -4.58
C GLN A 321 -28.44 -10.62 -3.72
N LYS A 322 -27.95 -11.85 -3.88
CA LYS A 322 -28.43 -12.99 -3.10
C LYS A 322 -28.10 -12.83 -1.62
N THR A 323 -26.90 -12.33 -1.31
CA THR A 323 -26.48 -12.05 0.06
C THR A 323 -27.34 -10.94 0.69
N ALA A 324 -27.62 -9.86 -0.05
CA ALA A 324 -28.48 -8.79 0.42
C ALA A 324 -29.88 -9.31 0.77
N GLN A 325 -30.50 -10.10 -0.13
CA GLN A 325 -31.82 -10.70 0.10
C GLN A 325 -31.85 -11.60 1.34
N ALA A 326 -30.85 -12.47 1.49
CA ALA A 326 -30.74 -13.33 2.67
C ALA A 326 -30.57 -12.53 3.98
N LEU A 327 -29.81 -11.42 3.96
CA LEU A 327 -29.69 -10.51 5.11
C LEU A 327 -31.00 -9.77 5.38
N GLY A 328 -31.73 -9.36 4.33
CA GLY A 328 -33.05 -8.74 4.44
C GLY A 328 -34.03 -9.58 5.24
N ASP A 329 -34.06 -10.90 4.99
CA ASP A 329 -34.89 -11.83 5.76
C ASP A 329 -34.31 -12.13 7.15
N SER A 330 -32.98 -12.23 7.28
CA SER A 330 -32.32 -12.58 8.55
C SER A 330 -32.34 -11.46 9.59
N LEU A 331 -32.35 -10.20 9.15
CA LEU A 331 -32.38 -9.01 10.00
C LEU A 331 -33.82 -8.54 10.31
N TYR A 332 -34.82 -9.35 10.00
CA TYR A 332 -36.23 -9.07 10.30
C TYR A 332 -36.78 -10.06 11.33
N ASN A 333 -37.35 -9.53 12.42
CA ASN A 333 -38.03 -10.35 13.41
C ASN A 333 -39.51 -10.54 13.03
N SER A 334 -39.83 -11.70 12.45
CA SER A 334 -41.21 -12.02 12.04
C SER A 334 -42.22 -12.08 13.19
N LYS A 335 -41.78 -12.34 14.44
CA LYS A 335 -42.68 -12.40 15.60
C LYS A 335 -43.10 -11.00 16.05
N GLU A 336 -42.14 -10.10 16.14
CA GLU A 336 -42.36 -8.70 16.56
C GLU A 336 -42.74 -7.78 15.38
N LYS A 337 -42.68 -8.32 14.15
CA LYS A 337 -42.91 -7.61 12.89
C LYS A 337 -42.04 -6.36 12.74
N SER A 338 -40.82 -6.40 13.27
CA SER A 338 -39.89 -5.28 13.35
C SER A 338 -38.51 -5.64 12.80
N PRO A 339 -37.75 -4.67 12.25
CA PRO A 339 -36.35 -4.87 11.93
C PRO A 339 -35.52 -5.01 13.22
N ILE A 340 -34.54 -5.91 13.21
CA ILE A 340 -33.52 -6.04 14.26
C ILE A 340 -32.15 -5.56 13.78
N GLY A 341 -32.05 -5.11 12.53
CA GLY A 341 -30.88 -4.49 11.94
C GLY A 341 -31.20 -3.81 10.61
N GLN A 342 -30.21 -3.13 10.05
CA GLN A 342 -30.29 -2.42 8.79
C GLN A 342 -29.14 -2.82 7.85
N LEU A 343 -29.36 -2.64 6.55
CA LEU A 343 -28.41 -3.04 5.52
C LEU A 343 -27.97 -1.84 4.67
N ILE A 344 -26.66 -1.67 4.51
CA ILE A 344 -26.09 -0.71 3.57
C ILE A 344 -25.43 -1.53 2.46
N VAL A 345 -25.82 -1.30 1.21
CA VAL A 345 -25.21 -2.00 0.06
C VAL A 345 -24.51 -0.99 -0.85
N ILE A 346 -23.19 -1.12 -0.96
CA ILE A 346 -22.39 -0.32 -1.91
C ILE A 346 -22.09 -1.18 -3.13
N CYS A 347 -22.75 -0.86 -4.24
CA CYS A 347 -22.71 -1.61 -5.49
C CYS A 347 -21.48 -1.27 -6.36
N GLY A 348 -20.71 -0.25 -5.99
CA GLY A 348 -19.62 0.27 -6.80
C GLY A 348 -20.15 0.76 -8.15
N ARG A 349 -19.46 0.42 -9.24
CA ARG A 349 -19.85 0.78 -10.61
C ARG A 349 -20.93 -0.14 -11.20
N ASN A 350 -21.40 -1.15 -10.46
CA ASN A 350 -22.41 -2.08 -10.93
C ASN A 350 -23.82 -1.47 -10.87
N LYS A 351 -24.17 -0.68 -11.90
CA LYS A 351 -25.47 -0.02 -12.00
C LYS A 351 -26.63 -1.01 -12.07
N THR A 352 -26.47 -2.13 -12.77
CA THR A 352 -27.49 -3.18 -12.86
C THR A 352 -27.84 -3.75 -11.48
N LEU A 353 -26.82 -4.03 -10.66
CA LEU A 353 -27.01 -4.48 -9.28
C LEU A 353 -27.71 -3.42 -8.42
N SER A 354 -27.27 -2.17 -8.51
CA SER A 354 -27.88 -1.06 -7.77
C SER A 354 -29.36 -0.90 -8.12
N SER A 355 -29.72 -0.96 -9.40
CA SER A 355 -31.12 -0.86 -9.85
C SER A 355 -31.95 -2.07 -9.41
N ALA A 356 -31.40 -3.29 -9.49
CA ALA A 356 -32.10 -4.50 -9.05
C ALA A 356 -32.39 -4.49 -7.55
N LEU A 357 -31.45 -4.01 -6.73
CA LEU A 357 -31.64 -3.91 -5.27
C LEU A 357 -32.59 -2.78 -4.89
N ALA A 358 -32.55 -1.65 -5.59
CA ALA A 358 -33.45 -0.53 -5.35
C ALA A 358 -34.90 -0.83 -5.74
N ALA A 359 -35.12 -1.71 -6.72
CA ALA A 359 -36.46 -2.15 -7.13
C ALA A 359 -37.03 -3.29 -6.25
N HIS A 360 -36.21 -3.87 -5.35
CA HIS A 360 -36.67 -4.92 -4.45
C HIS A 360 -37.40 -4.32 -3.24
N GLU A 361 -38.47 -4.96 -2.80
CA GLU A 361 -39.18 -4.56 -1.58
C GLU A 361 -38.49 -5.19 -0.36
N TRP A 362 -38.17 -4.36 0.63
CA TRP A 362 -37.41 -4.77 1.82
C TRP A 362 -38.27 -4.63 3.08
N LYS A 363 -38.15 -5.60 3.99
CA LYS A 363 -38.80 -5.59 5.30
C LYS A 363 -37.99 -4.84 6.38
N ILE A 364 -36.77 -4.46 6.04
CA ILE A 364 -35.82 -3.76 6.91
C ILE A 364 -35.38 -2.45 6.25
N PRO A 365 -34.88 -1.48 7.01
CA PRO A 365 -34.20 -0.32 6.44
C PRO A 365 -33.00 -0.75 5.61
N ILE A 366 -32.94 -0.27 4.37
CA ILE A 366 -31.82 -0.50 3.47
C ILE A 366 -31.40 0.80 2.78
N LYS A 367 -30.08 1.02 2.67
CA LYS A 367 -29.50 2.09 1.85
C LYS A 367 -28.70 1.46 0.71
N VAL A 368 -29.20 1.59 -0.52
CA VAL A 368 -28.49 1.12 -1.73
C VAL A 368 -27.74 2.29 -2.36
N ARG A 369 -26.43 2.13 -2.53
CA ARG A 369 -25.53 3.13 -3.10
C ARG A 369 -24.76 2.56 -4.28
N GLY A 370 -24.34 3.45 -5.19
CA GLY A 370 -23.49 3.13 -6.32
C GLY A 370 -22.01 3.12 -5.93
N PHE A 371 -21.22 3.93 -6.61
CA PHE A 371 -19.80 4.13 -6.30
C PHE A 371 -19.66 5.24 -5.25
N GLU A 372 -18.97 4.94 -4.15
CA GLU A 372 -18.79 5.85 -3.01
C GLU A 372 -17.31 6.20 -2.85
N THR A 373 -17.01 7.48 -2.65
CA THR A 373 -15.64 8.01 -2.50
C THR A 373 -15.22 8.19 -1.04
N GLN A 374 -16.19 8.41 -0.15
CA GLN A 374 -15.98 8.62 1.29
C GLN A 374 -16.29 7.33 2.07
N MET A 375 -15.56 6.26 1.75
CA MET A 375 -15.81 4.93 2.31
C MET A 375 -15.57 4.87 3.82
N GLU A 376 -14.70 5.74 4.36
CA GLU A 376 -14.46 5.90 5.79
C GLU A 376 -15.74 6.23 6.58
N LYS A 377 -16.66 7.02 5.99
CA LYS A 377 -17.94 7.36 6.61
C LYS A 377 -18.86 6.15 6.67
N TRP A 378 -19.00 5.44 5.55
CA TRP A 378 -19.83 4.24 5.48
C TRP A 378 -19.34 3.13 6.42
N MET A 379 -18.03 2.89 6.45
CA MET A 379 -17.44 1.92 7.38
C MET A 379 -17.60 2.36 8.84
N GLY A 380 -17.40 3.63 9.16
CA GLY A 380 -17.55 4.16 10.52
C GLY A 380 -19.00 4.13 11.05
N ALA A 381 -19.99 4.20 10.16
CA ALA A 381 -21.41 4.16 10.52
C ALA A 381 -21.95 2.73 10.76
N CYS A 382 -21.21 1.71 10.28
CA CYS A 382 -21.61 0.31 10.35
C CYS A 382 -20.96 -0.44 11.52
N ASP A 383 -21.51 -1.61 11.86
CA ASP A 383 -21.04 -2.47 12.94
C ASP A 383 -20.26 -3.68 12.43
N CYS A 384 -20.52 -4.09 11.19
CA CYS A 384 -19.72 -5.09 10.51
C CYS A 384 -19.73 -4.89 8.99
N ILE A 385 -18.82 -5.60 8.31
CA ILE A 385 -18.69 -5.57 6.86
C ILE A 385 -18.69 -6.98 6.28
N ILE A 386 -19.40 -7.16 5.18
CA ILE A 386 -19.36 -8.34 4.32
C ILE A 386 -18.79 -7.88 2.98
N THR A 387 -17.61 -8.38 2.64
CA THR A 387 -16.94 -8.01 1.39
C THR A 387 -16.13 -9.14 0.77
N LYS A 388 -15.74 -8.96 -0.50
CA LYS A 388 -14.72 -9.79 -1.11
C LYS A 388 -13.37 -9.52 -0.45
N ALA A 389 -12.49 -10.51 -0.43
CA ALA A 389 -11.11 -10.37 0.07
C ALA A 389 -10.22 -9.55 -0.88
N GLY A 390 -10.65 -8.33 -1.24
CA GLY A 390 -9.83 -7.37 -1.97
C GLY A 390 -9.09 -6.48 -0.96
N PRO A 391 -7.77 -6.28 -1.13
CA PRO A 391 -6.90 -5.81 -0.05
C PRO A 391 -7.21 -4.40 0.45
N GLY A 392 -7.69 -3.50 -0.41
CA GLY A 392 -8.02 -2.11 -0.04
C GLY A 392 -9.30 -1.62 -0.72
N THR A 393 -10.26 -2.53 -0.97
CA THR A 393 -11.48 -2.21 -1.72
C THR A 393 -12.52 -1.44 -0.93
#